data_AF-A0A5C6MFK9-F1
#
_entry.id   AF-A0A5C6MFK9-F1
#
_cell.length_a   1.000
_cell.length_b   1.000
_cell.length_c   1.000
_cell.angle_alpha   90.00
_cell.angle_beta   90.00
_cell.angle_gamma   90.00
#
_symmetry.space_group_name_H-M   'P 1'
#
loop_
_entity.id
_entity.type
_entity.pdbx_description
1 polymer ?
#
loop_
_entity_poly.entity_id
_entity_poly.type
_entity_poly.pdbx_seq_one_letter_code
_entity_poly.pdbx_strand_id
1 'polypeptide(L)' 'MMSSNWGTELWDQFDSLEKHTGWGIDFLERYTKFIKERADIELSYAKQIRSLSKKYQIKRGREDESRLV' A
#
# COMPACT_ATOMS: atom_id res chain seq x y z
N MET A 1 17.17 -9.93 -33.41
CA MET A 1 16.94 -8.56 -32.88
C MET A 1 18.08 -8.25 -31.94
N MET A 2 18.76 -7.12 -32.12
CA MET A 2 19.74 -6.65 -31.12
C MET A 2 18.97 -6.13 -29.91
N SER A 3 19.34 -6.59 -28.72
CA SER A 3 18.78 -6.12 -27.46
C SER A 3 19.33 -4.73 -27.15
N SER A 4 18.46 -3.77 -26.83
CA SER A 4 18.89 -2.48 -26.32
C SER A 4 19.63 -2.63 -25.00
N ASN A 5 20.80 -1.98 -24.91
CA ASN A 5 21.73 -2.11 -23.79
C ASN A 5 22.30 -0.73 -23.43
N TRP A 6 22.05 -0.28 -22.20
CA TRP A 6 22.51 1.04 -21.73
C TRP A 6 24.03 1.19 -21.77
N GLY A 7 24.78 0.12 -21.52
CA GLY A 7 26.25 0.16 -21.58
C GLY A 7 26.82 0.41 -22.98
N THR A 8 26.02 0.26 -24.04
CA THR A 8 26.41 0.53 -25.42
C THR A 8 25.69 1.75 -25.99
N GLU A 9 24.40 1.93 -25.67
CA GLU A 9 23.58 3.02 -26.19
C GLU A 9 23.77 4.35 -25.45
N LEU A 10 24.19 4.30 -24.18
CA LEU A 10 24.30 5.47 -23.29
C LEU A 10 25.71 5.60 -22.69
N TRP A 11 26.72 5.11 -23.40
CA TRP A 11 28.10 5.01 -22.90
C TRP A 11 28.73 6.35 -22.49
N ASP A 12 28.26 7.47 -23.06
CA ASP A 12 28.72 8.83 -22.80
C ASP A 12 27.77 9.63 -21.88
N GLN A 13 26.70 9.01 -21.38
CA GLN A 13 25.63 9.67 -20.63
C GLN A 13 25.68 9.40 -19.11
N PHE A 14 26.88 9.27 -18.53
CA PHE A 14 27.04 8.92 -17.11
C PHE A 14 26.26 9.85 -16.17
N ASP A 15 26.43 11.17 -16.29
CA ASP A 15 25.75 12.15 -15.43
C ASP A 15 24.22 12.09 -15.56
N SER A 16 23.72 11.80 -16.77
CA SER A 16 22.29 11.64 -17.04
C SER A 16 21.74 10.38 -16.35
N LEU A 17 22.49 9.27 -16.38
CA LEU A 17 22.14 8.03 -15.71
C LEU A 17 22.18 8.18 -14.18
N GLU A 18 23.20 8.84 -13.64
CA GLU A 18 23.31 9.12 -12.20
C GLU A 18 22.11 9.93 -11.71
N LYS A 19 21.76 11.03 -12.40
CA LYS A 19 20.59 11.84 -12.06
C LYS A 19 19.28 11.05 -12.17
N HIS A 20 19.12 10.27 -13.24
CA HIS A 20 17.91 9.48 -13.47
C HIS A 20 17.70 8.43 -12.37
N THR A 21 18.76 7.70 -12.02
CA THR A 21 18.71 6.68 -10.96
C THR A 21 18.49 7.32 -9.58
N GLY A 22 19.13 8.45 -9.29
CA GLY A 22 18.88 9.23 -8.06
C GLY A 22 17.42 9.68 -7.94
N TRP A 23 16.85 10.26 -9.00
CA TRP A 23 15.43 10.66 -9.01
C TRP A 23 14.49 9.45 -8.90
N GLY A 24 14.86 8.32 -9.50
CA GLY A 24 14.13 7.07 -9.38
C GLY A 24 14.05 6.59 -7.93
N ILE A 25 15.15 6.70 -7.17
CA ILE A 25 15.19 6.36 -5.74
C ILE A 25 14.29 7.32 -4.96
N ASP A 26 14.47 8.63 -5.11
CA ASP A 26 13.65 9.64 -4.40
C ASP A 26 12.15 9.44 -4.66
N PHE A 27 11.78 9.12 -5.90
CA PHE A 27 10.40 8.82 -6.28
C PHE A 27 9.88 7.59 -5.52
N LEU A 28 10.64 6.49 -5.51
CA LEU A 28 10.24 5.26 -4.83
C LEU A 28 10.13 5.44 -3.31
N GLU A 29 10.98 6.26 -2.70
CA GLU A 29 10.89 6.60 -1.28
C GLU A 29 9.59 7.37 -0.98
N ARG A 30 9.27 8.38 -1.78
CA ARG A 30 8.01 9.14 -1.65
C ARG A 30 6.79 8.26 -1.86
N TYR A 31 6.82 7.39 -2.87
CA TYR A 31 5.74 6.45 -3.16
C TYR A 31 5.55 5.44 -2.02
N THR A 32 6.64 4.92 -1.46
CA THR A 32 6.60 4.01 -0.31
C THR A 32 5.96 4.69 0.90
N LYS A 33 6.32 5.94 1.19
CA LYS A 33 5.71 6.72 2.26
C LYS A 33 4.20 6.91 2.03
N PHE A 34 3.80 7.28 0.82
CA PHE A 34 2.40 7.43 0.46
C PHE A 34 1.59 6.15 0.69
N ILE A 35 2.11 4.99 0.29
CA ILE A 35 1.42 3.70 0.49
C ILE A 35 1.31 3.36 1.97
N LYS A 36 2.33 3.64 2.78
CA LYS A 36 2.27 3.45 4.24
C LYS A 36 1.18 4.30 4.88
N GLU A 37 1.15 5.60 4.58
CA GLU A 37 0.13 6.51 5.11
C GLU A 37 -1.28 6.09 4.69
N ARG A 38 -1.45 5.62 3.44
CA ARG A 38 -2.73 5.08 2.98
C ARG A 38 -3.11 3.80 3.73
N ALA A 39 -2.19 2.87 3.94
CA ALA A 39 -2.45 1.65 4.70
C ALA A 39 -2.86 1.95 6.15
N ASP A 40 -2.25 2.95 6.78
CA ASP A 40 -2.60 3.38 8.14
C ASP A 40 -4.03 3.94 8.22
N ILE A 41 -4.46 4.70 7.20
CA ILE A 41 -5.84 5.20 7.08
C ILE A 41 -6.82 4.03 6.99
N GLU A 42 -6.58 3.08 6.08
CA GLU A 42 -7.45 1.90 5.88
C GLU A 42 -7.52 1.05 7.17
N LEU A 43 -6.38 0.86 7.84
CA LEU A 43 -6.32 0.12 9.10
C LEU A 43 -7.10 0.83 10.22
N SER A 44 -6.99 2.16 10.31
CA SER A 44 -7.75 2.96 11.27
C SER A 44 -9.26 2.85 11.01
N TYR A 45 -9.68 2.97 9.75
CA TYR A 45 -11.07 2.80 9.35
C TYR A 45 -11.61 1.42 9.72
N ALA A 46 -10.89 0.35 9.38
CA ALA A 46 -11.27 -1.02 9.74
C ALA A 46 -11.39 -1.23 11.26
N LYS A 47 -10.51 -0.63 12.06
CA LYS A 47 -10.58 -0.67 13.53
C LYS A 47 -11.84 0.03 14.05
N GLN A 48 -12.19 1.19 13.49
CA GLN A 48 -13.40 1.93 13.88
C GLN A 48 -14.67 1.12 13.60
N ILE A 49 -14.78 0.52 12.40
CA ILE A 49 -15.92 -0.34 12.04
C ILE A 49 -16.00 -1.57 12.95
N ARG A 50 -14.87 -2.22 13.26
CA ARG A 50 -14.83 -3.35 14.20
C ARG A 50 -15.28 -2.95 15.60
N SER A 51 -14.86 -1.78 16.07
CA SER A 51 -15.25 -1.25 17.38
C SER A 51 -16.76 -0.96 17.44
N LEU A 52 -17.31 -0.32 16.42
CA LEU A 52 -18.75 -0.09 16.26
C LEU A 52 -19.53 -1.41 16.25
N SER A 53 -19.09 -2.36 15.42
CA SER A 53 -19.71 -3.70 15.36
C SER A 53 -19.72 -4.37 16.73
N LYS A 54 -18.61 -4.37 17.48
CA LYS A 54 -18.57 -4.93 18.84
C LYS A 54 -19.47 -4.20 19.83
N LYS A 55 -19.55 -2.87 19.76
CA LYS A 55 -20.38 -2.04 20.65
C LYS A 55 -21.87 -2.33 20.48
N TYR A 56 -22.30 -2.57 19.24
CA TYR A 56 -23.70 -2.80 18.87
C TYR A 56 -24.02 -4.27 18.56
N GLN A 57 -23.04 -5.17 18.65
CA GLN A 57 -23.31 -6.57 18.90
C GLN A 57 -23.94 -6.63 20.28
N ILE A 58 -25.26 -6.49 20.29
CA ILE A 58 -26.15 -6.92 21.36
C ILE A 58 -25.59 -8.28 21.78
N LYS A 59 -25.34 -8.47 23.08
CA LYS A 59 -25.27 -9.83 23.62
C LYS A 59 -26.57 -10.46 23.18
N ARG A 60 -26.60 -11.11 22.01
CA ARG A 60 -27.68 -12.02 21.64
C ARG A 60 -27.65 -12.96 22.82
N GLY A 61 -28.56 -12.74 23.76
CA GLY A 61 -28.93 -13.75 24.71
C GLY A 61 -29.15 -15.00 23.88
N ARG A 62 -28.79 -16.12 24.45
CA ARG A 62 -28.85 -17.48 23.90
C ARG A 62 -30.23 -17.89 23.30
N GLU A 63 -31.17 -16.96 23.06
CA GLU A 63 -32.56 -17.18 22.68
C GLU A 63 -32.85 -16.99 21.18
N ASP A 64 -32.05 -16.22 20.42
CA ASP A 64 -32.36 -15.95 18.99
C ASP A 64 -31.78 -16.96 17.99
N GLU A 65 -30.89 -17.85 18.43
CA GLU A 65 -30.39 -18.97 17.60
C GLU A 65 -31.47 -20.07 17.44
N SER A 66 -32.47 -20.10 18.32
CA SER A 66 -33.61 -21.04 18.26
C SER A 66 -34.71 -20.63 17.27
N ARG A 67 -34.62 -19.44 16.64
CA ARG A 67 -35.62 -18.93 15.67
C ARG A 67 -35.17 -18.97 14.22
N LEU A 68 -33.94 -19.44 13.96
CA LEU A 68 -33.38 -19.53 12.61
C LEU A 68 -33.10 -20.98 12.19
N VAL A 69 -33.65 -21.97 12.91
CA VAL A 69 -33.75 -23.36 12.46
C VAL A 69 -35.02 -23.55 11.65
#